data_AF-A0A1B9L7F6-F1
#
_entry.id   AF-A0A1B9L7F6-F1
#
_cell.length_a   1.000
_cell.length_b   1.000
_cell.length_c   1.000
_cell.angle_alpha   90.00
_cell.angle_beta   90.00
_cell.angle_gamma   90.00
#
_symmetry.space_group_name_H-M   'P 1'
#
loop_
_entity.id
_entity.type
_entity.pdbx_description
1 polymer ?
#
loop_
_entity_poly.entity_id
_entity_poly.type
_entity_poly.pdbx_seq_one_letter_code
_entity_poly.pdbx_strand_id
1 'polypeptide(L)'
;MIILIYIAYYFFSIMPIIITYRFRQYTISDYQYNKKLKWQRRIMLFLNYIVAFFEAFIAGHRKTIHNYSSGYELLLFSSGIFICIYIFSIGWLESPKEYLKKKKKKWK
;
A
#
# COMPACT_ATOMS: atom_id res chain seq x y z
N MET A 1 -0.77 12.77 23.29
CA MET A 1 -0.56 13.14 21.87
C MET A 1 0.14 12.05 21.07
N ILE A 2 1.28 11.51 21.53
CA ILE A 2 2.06 10.49 20.79
C ILE A 2 1.23 9.26 20.39
N ILE A 3 0.40 8.72 21.29
CA ILE A 3 -0.47 7.57 21.00
C ILE A 3 -1.41 7.83 19.81
N LEU A 4 -1.96 9.04 19.72
CA LEU A 4 -2.87 9.42 18.63
C LEU A 4 -2.14 9.47 17.28
N ILE A 5 -0.89 9.94 17.28
CA ILE A 5 -0.01 9.95 16.11
C ILE A 5 0.25 8.52 15.65
N TYR A 6 0.54 7.60 16.58
CA TYR A 6 0.73 6.19 16.26
C TYR A 6 -0.53 5.53 15.68
N ILE A 7 -1.70 5.78 16.26
CA ILE A 7 -2.98 5.25 15.76
C ILE A 7 -3.24 5.76 14.34
N ALA A 8 -3.11 7.08 14.12
CA ALA A 8 -3.32 7.69 12.81
C ALA A 8 -2.33 7.12 11.78
N TYR A 9 -1.05 7.05 12.14
CA TYR A 9 0.00 6.51 11.29
C TYR A 9 -0.31 5.08 10.86
N TYR A 10 -0.52 4.14 11.79
CA TYR A 10 -0.78 2.74 11.43
C TYR A 10 -2.10 2.55 10.68
N PHE A 11 -3.12 3.35 10.98
CA PHE A 11 -4.38 3.31 10.24
C PHE A 11 -4.16 3.64 8.75
N PHE A 12 -3.43 4.72 8.46
CA PHE A 12 -3.08 5.09 7.10
C PHE A 12 -2.11 4.09 6.47
N SER A 13 -1.17 3.53 7.23
CA SER A 13 -0.19 2.61 6.66
C SER A 13 -0.78 1.23 6.28
N ILE A 14 -1.85 0.79 6.96
CA ILE A 14 -2.51 -0.49 6.64
C ILE A 14 -3.49 -0.36 5.45
N MET A 15 -4.07 0.82 5.23
CA MET A 15 -5.05 1.06 4.15
C MET A 15 -4.59 0.59 2.76
N PRO A 16 -3.38 0.94 2.27
CA PRO A 16 -2.83 0.46 1.00
C PRO A 16 -2.82 -1.07 0.86
N ILE A 17 -2.59 -1.80 1.96
CA ILE A 17 -2.52 -3.26 1.98
C ILE A 17 -3.90 -3.86 1.75
N ILE A 18 -4.91 -3.36 2.47
CA ILE A 18 -6.31 -3.79 2.32
C ILE A 18 -6.80 -3.52 0.90
N ILE A 19 -6.48 -2.34 0.37
CA ILE A 19 -6.81 -1.94 -1.01
C ILE A 19 -6.18 -2.92 -2.00
N THR A 20 -4.88 -3.19 -1.86
CA THR A 20 -4.17 -4.15 -2.72
C THR A 20 -4.81 -5.54 -2.66
N TYR A 21 -5.16 -6.01 -1.46
CA TYR A 21 -5.83 -7.29 -1.27
C TYR A 21 -7.18 -7.35 -2.00
N ARG A 22 -7.98 -6.29 -1.93
CA ARG A 22 -9.24 -6.16 -2.68
C ARG A 22 -9.02 -6.23 -4.18
N PHE A 23 -8.05 -5.48 -4.72
CA PHE A 23 -7.81 -5.43 -6.16
C PHE A 23 -7.16 -6.70 -6.72
N ARG A 24 -6.50 -7.49 -5.85
CA ARG A 24 -5.91 -8.79 -6.21
C ARG A 24 -6.94 -9.81 -6.69
N GLN A 25 -8.21 -9.67 -6.31
CA GLN A 25 -9.28 -10.58 -6.71
C GLN A 25 -9.73 -10.39 -8.17
N TYR A 26 -9.41 -9.24 -8.78
CA TYR A 26 -9.85 -8.91 -10.13
C TYR A 26 -8.78 -9.22 -11.18
N THR A 27 -9.23 -9.70 -12.33
CA THR A 27 -8.39 -10.10 -13.46
C THR A 27 -8.34 -9.03 -14.55
N ILE A 28 -7.39 -9.14 -15.48
CA ILE A 28 -7.27 -8.23 -16.64
C ILE A 28 -8.59 -8.08 -17.39
N SER A 29 -9.33 -9.19 -17.59
CA SER A 29 -10.64 -9.15 -18.25
C SER A 29 -11.64 -8.28 -17.51
N ASP A 30 -11.66 -8.32 -16.17
CA ASP A 30 -12.62 -7.53 -15.39
C ASP A 30 -12.36 -6.02 -15.52
N TYR A 31 -11.08 -5.63 -15.67
CA TYR A 31 -10.71 -4.23 -15.93
C TYR A 31 -10.95 -3.79 -17.38
N GLN A 32 -11.01 -4.71 -18.34
CA GLN A 32 -11.32 -4.38 -19.74
C GLN A 32 -12.80 -4.03 -19.91
N TYR A 33 -13.69 -4.80 -19.29
CA TYR A 33 -15.14 -4.61 -19.45
C TYR A 33 -15.74 -3.59 -18.46
N ASN A 34 -15.06 -3.29 -17.34
CA ASN A 34 -15.58 -2.36 -16.32
C ASN A 34 -14.76 -1.06 -16.19
N LYS A 35 -15.25 0.02 -16.84
CA LYS A 35 -14.62 1.35 -16.82
C LYS A 35 -14.53 1.96 -15.42
N LYS A 36 -15.52 1.71 -14.54
CA LYS A 36 -15.53 2.19 -13.15
C LYS A 36 -14.42 1.52 -12.34
N LEU A 37 -14.26 0.20 -12.47
CA LEU A 37 -13.23 -0.56 -11.78
C LEU A 37 -11.82 -0.13 -12.21
N LYS A 38 -11.62 0.13 -13.51
CA LYS A 38 -10.35 0.67 -14.05
C LYS A 38 -10.00 2.04 -13.47
N TRP A 39 -10.99 2.92 -13.32
CA TRP A 39 -10.81 4.23 -12.69
C TRP A 39 -10.51 4.11 -11.19
N GLN A 40 -11.25 3.26 -10.47
CA GLN A 40 -10.98 2.99 -9.06
C GLN A 40 -9.55 2.47 -8.86
N ARG A 41 -9.06 1.58 -9.73
CA ARG A 41 -7.68 1.09 -9.70
C ARG A 41 -6.66 2.23 -9.82
N ARG A 42 -6.86 3.16 -10.78
CA ARG A 42 -5.95 4.30 -10.99
C ARG A 42 -5.91 5.23 -9.79
N ILE A 43 -7.06 5.56 -9.21
CA ILE A 43 -7.14 6.40 -8.00
C ILE A 43 -6.41 5.72 -6.84
N MET A 44 -6.61 4.43 -6.66
CA MET A 44 -5.99 3.67 -5.57
C MET A 44 -4.47 3.53 -5.74
N LEU A 45 -4.02 3.36 -6.97
CA LEU A 45 -2.61 3.33 -7.32
C LEU A 45 -1.94 4.69 -7.05
N PHE A 46 -2.61 5.79 -7.42
CA PHE A 46 -2.17 7.15 -7.08
C PHE A 46 -2.10 7.38 -5.56
N LEU A 47 -3.12 6.95 -4.81
CA LEU A 47 -3.11 7.05 -3.35
C LEU A 47 -1.97 6.23 -2.72
N ASN A 48 -1.69 5.02 -3.21
CA ASN A 48 -0.57 4.22 -2.72
C ASN A 48 0.78 4.90 -2.97
N TYR A 49 0.96 5.58 -4.10
CA TYR A 49 2.17 6.38 -4.34
C TYR A 49 2.30 7.55 -3.36
N ILE A 50 1.20 8.25 -3.06
CA ILE A 50 1.20 9.33 -2.07
C ILE A 50 1.62 8.80 -0.69
N VAL A 51 1.03 7.70 -0.23
CA VAL A 51 1.37 7.11 1.07
C VAL A 51 2.82 6.61 1.09
N ALA A 52 3.29 5.96 0.01
CA ALA A 52 4.68 5.55 -0.10
C ALA A 52 5.66 6.73 -0.08
N PHE A 53 5.30 7.85 -0.70
CA PHE A 53 6.08 9.09 -0.62
C PHE A 53 6.16 9.62 0.81
N PHE A 54 5.05 9.60 1.57
CA PHE A 54 5.06 10.02 2.97
C PHE A 54 5.92 9.11 3.85
N GLU A 55 5.85 7.78 3.67
CA GLU A 55 6.74 6.87 4.41
C GLU A 55 8.21 7.13 4.07
N ALA A 56 8.52 7.33 2.78
CA ALA A 56 9.88 7.66 2.34
C ALA A 56 10.36 9.00 2.91
N PHE A 57 9.47 9.98 3.02
CA PHE A 57 9.76 11.27 3.64
C PHE A 57 10.08 11.12 5.14
N ILE A 58 9.28 10.32 5.86
CA ILE A 58 9.49 9.98 7.29
C ILE A 58 10.83 9.26 7.46
N ALA A 59 11.11 8.26 6.62
CA ALA A 59 12.36 7.52 6.64
C ALA A 59 13.58 8.42 6.32
N GLY A 60 13.44 9.37 5.39
CA GLY A 60 14.47 10.34 5.04
C GLY A 60 14.78 11.35 6.16
N HIS A 61 13.76 11.74 6.94
CA HIS A 61 13.89 12.65 8.08
C HIS A 61 14.10 11.93 9.42
N ARG A 62 14.50 10.65 9.39
CA ARG A 62 14.67 9.81 10.58
C ARG A 62 15.53 10.45 11.66
N LYS A 63 16.65 11.09 11.29
CA LYS A 63 17.57 11.73 12.25
C LYS A 63 16.91 12.90 12.98
N THR A 64 16.20 13.75 12.25
CA THR A 64 15.48 14.91 12.82
C THR A 64 14.37 14.47 13.77
N ILE A 65 13.61 13.44 13.38
CA ILE A 65 12.49 12.91 14.18
C ILE A 65 13.01 12.21 15.45
N HIS A 66 14.08 11.42 15.34
CA HIS A 66 14.70 10.76 16.48
C HIS A 66 15.26 11.79 17.49
N ASN A 67 15.91 12.85 17.01
CA ASN A 67 16.41 13.93 17.86
C ASN A 67 15.29 14.70 18.57
N TYR A 68 14.11 14.80 17.96
CA TYR A 68 12.95 15.44 18.57
C TYR A 68 12.35 14.59 19.70
N SER A 69 12.25 13.27 19.51
CA SER A 69 11.86 12.35 20.58
C SER A 69 12.22 10.91 20.26
N SER A 70 12.84 10.22 21.21
CA SER A 70 13.07 8.77 21.16
C SER A 70 11.78 7.95 21.12
N GLY A 71 10.63 8.54 21.50
CA GLY A 71 9.32 7.88 21.45
C GLY A 71 8.82 7.51 20.06
N TYR A 72 9.48 7.96 18.98
CA TYR A 72 9.11 7.66 17.59
C TYR A 72 9.97 6.57 16.93
N GLU A 73 10.89 5.93 17.64
CA GLU A 73 11.77 4.91 17.05
C GLU A 73 11.01 3.75 16.37
N LEU A 74 9.94 3.27 17.01
CA LEU A 74 9.08 2.22 16.47
C LEU A 74 8.39 2.67 15.17
N LEU A 75 7.94 3.92 15.12
CA LEU A 75 7.35 4.51 13.92
C LEU A 75 8.36 4.58 12.78
N LEU A 76 9.57 5.05 13.08
CA LEU A 76 10.66 5.14 12.12
C LEU A 76 11.08 3.76 11.58
N PHE A 77 11.18 2.76 12.46
CA PHE A 77 11.48 1.39 12.03
C PHE A 77 10.36 0.81 11.16
N SER A 78 9.10 0.98 11.56
CA SER A 78 7.96 0.48 10.80
C SER A 78 7.81 1.16 9.44
N SER A 79 8.16 2.44 9.29
CA SER A 79 8.10 3.15 8.00
C SER A 79 8.94 2.46 6.93
N GLY A 80 10.14 1.98 7.29
CA GLY A 80 10.99 1.20 6.40
C GLY A 80 10.34 -0.12 5.94
N ILE A 81 9.64 -0.82 6.84
CA ILE A 81 8.91 -2.05 6.51
C ILE A 81 7.74 -1.74 5.56
N PHE A 82 6.97 -0.69 5.85
CA PHE A 82 5.83 -0.31 5.01
C PHE A 82 6.23 0.10 3.60
N ILE A 83 7.38 0.79 3.42
CA ILE A 83 7.92 1.10 2.08
C ILE A 83 8.11 -0.18 1.27
N CYS A 84 8.75 -1.21 1.85
CA CYS A 84 8.97 -2.48 1.17
C CYS A 84 7.65 -3.16 0.78
N ILE A 85 6.66 -3.14 1.69
CA ILE A 85 5.32 -3.67 1.42
C ILE A 85 4.64 -2.90 0.28
N TYR A 86 4.75 -1.58 0.26
CA TYR A 86 4.11 -0.76 -0.77
C TYR A 86 4.72 -0.94 -2.15
N ILE A 87 6.03 -1.11 -2.27
CA ILE A 87 6.67 -1.43 -3.56
C ILE A 87 6.04 -2.70 -4.15
N PHE A 88 5.84 -3.72 -3.32
CA PHE A 88 5.18 -4.95 -3.73
C PHE A 88 3.70 -4.72 -4.09
N SER A 89 2.96 -3.98 -3.25
CA SER A 89 1.55 -3.65 -3.48
C SER A 89 1.32 -2.86 -4.77
N ILE A 90 2.15 -1.86 -5.04
CA ILE A 90 2.08 -1.02 -6.25
C ILE A 90 2.36 -1.88 -7.49
N GLY A 91 3.42 -2.70 -7.48
CA GLY A 91 3.73 -3.58 -8.61
C GLY A 91 2.60 -4.56 -8.92
N TRP A 92 1.88 -5.04 -7.90
CA TRP A 92 0.67 -5.86 -8.09
C TRP A 92 -0.52 -5.08 -8.68
N LEU A 93 -0.71 -3.83 -8.26
CA LEU A 93 -1.78 -2.96 -8.75
C LEU A 93 -1.55 -2.48 -10.19
N GLU A 94 -0.29 -2.27 -10.57
CA GLU A 94 0.12 -1.95 -11.94
C GLU A 94 -0.13 -3.12 -12.90
N SER A 95 0.25 -4.33 -12.46
CA SER A 95 0.22 -5.53 -13.31
C SER A 95 -0.70 -6.62 -12.71
N PRO A 96 -2.03 -6.51 -12.89
CA PRO A 96 -2.95 -7.54 -12.43
C PRO A 96 -2.67 -8.85 -13.19
N LYS A 97 -2.11 -9.85 -12.50
CA LYS A 97 -1.71 -11.13 -13.12
C LYS A 97 -2.93 -11.96 -13.55
N GLU A 98 -2.88 -12.53 -14.76
CA GLU A 98 -3.89 -13.49 -15.27
C GLU A 98 -3.96 -14.81 -14.46
N TYR A 99 -2.93 -15.12 -13.67
CA TYR A 99 -2.67 -16.46 -13.16
C TYR A 99 -3.74 -17.04 -12.21
N LEU A 100 -4.56 -16.20 -11.55
CA LEU A 100 -5.57 -16.68 -10.60
C LEU A 100 -6.70 -17.45 -11.30
N LYS A 101 -7.06 -17.08 -12.54
CA LYS A 101 -8.11 -17.78 -13.29
C LYS A 101 -7.63 -19.14 -13.79
N LYS A 102 -6.37 -19.27 -14.22
CA LYS A 102 -5.78 -20.57 -14.63
C LYS A 102 -5.75 -21.58 -13.47
N LYS A 103 -5.45 -21.13 -12.24
CA LYS A 103 -5.49 -22.03 -11.07
C LYS A 103 -6.94 -22.42 -10.71
N LYS A 104 -7.91 -21.51 -10.76
CA LYS A 104 -9.33 -21.85 -10.51
C LYS A 104 -9.97 -22.73 -11.61
N LYS A 105 -9.52 -22.59 -12.87
CA LYS A 105 -10.05 -23.34 -14.03
C LYS A 105 -9.38 -24.71 -14.23
N LYS A 106 -8.18 -24.94 -13.66
CA LYS A 106 -7.54 -26.28 -13.60
C LYS A 106 -8.09 -27.19 -12.50
N TRP A 107 -8.81 -26.63 -11.53
CA TRP A 107 -9.38 -27.34 -10.38
C TRP A 107 -10.92 -27.46 -10.47
N LYS A 108 -11.48 -27.21 -11.65
CA LYS A 108 -12.88 -27.49 -12.02
C LYS A 108 -12.86 -28.54 -13.11
#